data_AF-A0A6A6RSU3-F1
#
_entry.id   AF-A0A6A6RSU3-F1
#
_cell.length_a   1.000
_cell.length_b   1.000
_cell.length_c   1.000
_cell.angle_alpha   90.00
_cell.angle_beta   90.00
_cell.angle_gamma   90.00
#
_symmetry.space_group_name_H-M   'P 1'
#
loop_
_entity.id
_entity.type
_entity.pdbx_description
1 polymer ?
#
loop_
_entity_poly.entity_id
_entity_poly.type
_entity_poly.pdbx_seq_one_letter_code
_entity_poly.pdbx_strand_id
1 'polypeptide(L)'
;MASESHQHSKEPSNPNASESPFKVTMQYDPQGEWTLHRLESATSFGCGQCNKQKKAKLVATRHGQWDDLCCNGCYGLLLSKGK
;
A
#
# COMPACT_ATOMS: atom_id res chain seq x y z
N MET A 1 32.37 -34.19 4.70
CA MET A 1 31.56 -33.86 5.90
C MET A 1 30.63 -32.72 5.50
N ALA A 2 29.45 -32.68 6.11
CA ALA A 2 28.16 -32.30 5.52
C ALA A 2 27.93 -30.82 5.15
N SER A 3 26.93 -30.65 4.29
CA SER A 3 26.28 -29.45 3.77
C SER A 3 25.52 -28.63 4.82
N GLU A 4 25.57 -27.29 4.75
CA GLU A 4 24.54 -26.36 5.28
C GLU A 4 24.61 -25.06 4.42
N SER A 5 23.76 -24.80 3.43
CA SER A 5 22.33 -24.46 3.44
C SER A 5 21.94 -23.34 4.40
N HIS A 6 22.08 -22.08 3.96
CA HIS A 6 21.25 -20.98 4.48
C HIS A 6 20.46 -20.33 3.35
N GLN A 7 19.31 -20.94 3.05
CA GLN A 7 18.15 -20.25 2.50
C GLN A 7 17.57 -19.38 3.63
N HIS A 8 17.67 -18.06 3.51
CA HIS A 8 16.85 -17.17 4.32
C HIS A 8 15.62 -16.76 3.52
N SER A 9 14.64 -17.67 3.50
CA SER A 9 13.26 -17.28 3.30
C SER A 9 12.78 -16.60 4.58
N LYS A 10 12.14 -15.43 4.47
CA LYS A 10 10.72 -15.24 4.82
C LYS A 10 10.38 -13.76 4.97
N GLU A 11 9.39 -13.40 4.17
CA GLU A 11 8.61 -12.18 4.17
C GLU A 11 8.23 -11.75 5.60
N PRO A 12 8.25 -10.44 5.93
CA PRO A 12 7.74 -9.96 7.20
C PRO A 12 6.24 -10.24 7.27
N SER A 13 5.90 -11.28 8.00
CA SER A 13 4.54 -11.65 8.38
C SER A 13 4.04 -10.67 9.43
N ASN A 14 2.91 -10.01 9.19
CA ASN A 14 2.10 -9.44 10.26
C ASN A 14 0.65 -9.93 10.12
N PRO A 15 0.14 -10.79 11.04
CA PRO A 15 -1.12 -11.52 10.86
C PRO A 15 -2.37 -10.74 11.30
N ASN A 16 -2.45 -9.45 10.93
CA ASN A 16 -3.70 -8.68 11.05
C ASN A 16 -3.76 -7.49 10.08
N ALA A 17 -3.15 -7.62 8.89
CA ALA A 17 -3.46 -6.71 7.80
C ALA A 17 -4.79 -7.18 7.21
N SER A 18 -5.87 -6.43 7.44
CA SER A 18 -7.15 -6.59 6.75
C SER A 18 -6.88 -6.97 5.30
N GLU A 19 -7.29 -8.17 4.88
CA GLU A 19 -6.99 -8.70 3.56
C GLU A 19 -7.27 -7.62 2.51
N SER A 20 -6.22 -7.23 1.77
CA SER A 20 -6.35 -6.19 0.78
C SER A 20 -7.41 -6.63 -0.24
N PRO A 21 -8.52 -5.90 -0.44
CA PRO A 21 -9.53 -6.27 -1.43
C PRO A 21 -8.99 -6.16 -2.87
N PHE A 22 -7.75 -5.69 -3.03
CA PHE A 22 -7.06 -5.51 -4.28
C PHE A 22 -5.84 -6.40 -4.39
N LYS A 23 -5.53 -6.83 -5.61
CA LYS A 23 -4.30 -7.56 -5.89
C LYS A 23 -3.11 -6.59 -6.00
N VAL A 24 -2.34 -6.48 -4.92
CA VAL A 24 -1.15 -5.62 -4.84
C VAL A 24 0.04 -6.33 -5.51
N THR A 25 0.66 -5.65 -6.47
CA THR A 25 1.89 -6.11 -7.15
C THR A 25 3.15 -5.59 -6.51
N MET A 26 3.09 -4.41 -5.90
CA MET A 26 4.25 -3.77 -5.29
C MET A 26 3.78 -2.86 -4.17
N GLN A 27 4.53 -2.86 -3.07
CA GLN A 27 4.36 -1.93 -1.96
C GLN A 27 5.62 -1.06 -1.89
N TYR A 28 5.43 0.25 -1.78
CA TYR A 28 6.52 1.20 -1.58
C TYR A 28 6.77 1.39 -0.08
N ASP A 29 7.93 1.95 0.27
CA ASP A 29 8.24 2.29 1.64
C ASP A 29 7.19 3.24 2.26
N PRO A 30 6.80 2.99 3.52
CA PRO A 30 5.87 3.87 4.23
C PRO A 30 6.47 5.26 4.42
N GLN A 31 5.65 6.28 4.20
CA GLN A 31 5.96 7.69 4.42
C GLN A 31 5.06 8.21 5.54
N GLY A 32 5.57 8.17 6.76
CA GLY A 32 4.79 8.47 7.97
C GLY A 32 3.67 7.45 8.16
N GLU A 33 2.43 7.93 8.21
CA GLU A 33 1.24 7.08 8.35
C GLU A 33 0.75 6.47 7.03
N TRP A 34 1.33 6.86 5.90
CA TRP A 34 0.84 6.48 4.57
C TRP A 34 1.76 5.49 3.89
N THR A 35 1.18 4.47 3.26
CA THR A 35 1.93 3.51 2.43
C THR A 35 1.34 3.50 1.03
N LEU A 36 2.18 3.67 0.00
CA LEU A 36 1.72 3.59 -1.38
C LEU A 36 1.78 2.13 -1.86
N HIS A 37 0.72 1.67 -2.51
CA HIS A 37 0.60 0.35 -3.10
C HIS A 37 0.29 0.46 -4.60
N ARG A 38 0.96 -0.39 -5.38
CA ARG A 38 0.69 -0.58 -6.80
C ARG A 38 -0.12 -1.85 -7.02
N LEU A 39 -1.30 -1.69 -7.58
CA LEU A 39 -2.22 -2.77 -7.93
C LEU A 39 -1.88 -3.37 -9.29
N GLU A 40 -2.24 -4.64 -9.48
CA GLU A 40 -2.07 -5.36 -10.76
C GLU A 40 -2.87 -4.69 -11.89
N SER A 41 -4.11 -4.33 -11.58
CA SER A 41 -5.08 -3.74 -12.51
C SER A 41 -5.60 -2.41 -11.99
N ALA A 42 -6.18 -1.60 -12.90
CA ALA A 42 -6.71 -0.30 -12.53
C ALA A 42 -8.06 -0.49 -11.85
N THR A 43 -8.08 -0.38 -10.54
CA THR A 43 -9.28 -0.62 -9.73
C THR A 43 -9.97 0.68 -9.39
N SER A 44 -11.29 0.62 -9.31
CA SER A 44 -12.11 1.73 -8.83
C SER A 44 -12.08 1.76 -7.30
N PHE A 45 -11.79 2.92 -6.72
CA PHE A 45 -11.80 3.15 -5.28
C PHE A 45 -12.25 4.57 -4.95
N GLY A 46 -12.82 4.77 -3.76
CA GLY A 46 -13.09 6.09 -3.21
C GLY A 46 -11.84 6.65 -2.55
N CYS A 47 -11.48 7.90 -2.84
CA CYS A 47 -10.42 8.58 -2.09
C CYS A 47 -11.03 9.32 -0.90
N GLY A 48 -10.70 8.93 0.34
CA GLY A 48 -11.20 9.58 1.56
C GLY A 48 -10.77 11.04 1.71
N GLN A 49 -9.68 11.44 1.07
CA GLN A 49 -9.17 12.82 1.13
C GLN A 49 -9.92 13.79 0.22
N CYS A 50 -10.22 13.39 -1.03
CA CYS A 50 -10.92 14.25 -1.98
C CYS A 50 -12.39 13.87 -2.19
N ASN A 51 -12.87 12.81 -1.53
CA ASN A 51 -14.23 12.26 -1.61
C ASN A 51 -14.71 12.02 -3.05
N LYS A 52 -13.78 11.70 -3.96
CA LYS A 52 -14.08 11.42 -5.37
C LYS A 52 -13.75 9.96 -5.65
N GLN A 53 -14.59 9.33 -6.48
CA GLN A 53 -14.27 8.03 -7.07
C GLN A 53 -13.09 8.18 -8.03
N LYS A 54 -12.13 7.27 -7.91
CA LYS A 54 -10.92 7.21 -8.73
C LYS A 54 -10.81 5.82 -9.32
N LYS A 55 -10.21 5.72 -10.50
CA LYS A 55 -9.82 4.45 -11.10
C LYS A 55 -8.34 4.53 -11.42
N ALA A 56 -7.52 3.78 -10.69
CA ALA A 56 -6.08 3.83 -10.85
C ALA A 56 -5.41 2.52 -10.40
N LYS A 57 -4.16 2.34 -10.80
CA LYS A 57 -3.29 1.25 -10.31
C LYS A 57 -2.49 1.63 -9.07
N LEU A 58 -2.61 2.86 -8.58
CA LEU A 58 -1.87 3.36 -7.44
C LEU A 58 -2.86 3.86 -6.39
N VAL A 59 -2.72 3.32 -5.19
CA VAL A 59 -3.55 3.66 -4.04
C VAL A 59 -2.66 3.72 -2.81
N ALA A 60 -2.84 4.75 -1.99
CA ALA A 60 -2.18 4.86 -0.71
C ALA A 60 -3.15 4.41 0.39
N THR A 61 -2.66 3.64 1.36
CA THR A 61 -3.40 3.24 2.56
C THR A 61 -2.86 4.01 3.76
N ARG A 62 -3.71 4.30 4.73
CA ARG A 62 -3.31 4.90 6.01
C ARG A 62 -3.15 3.81 7.07
N HIS A 63 -2.03 3.75 7.76
CA HIS A 63 -1.70 2.69 8.75
C HIS A 63 -1.89 1.25 8.22
N GLY A 64 -1.76 1.04 6.91
CA GLY A 64 -2.03 -0.25 6.27
C GLY A 64 -3.51 -0.65 6.22
N GLN A 65 -4.43 0.27 6.52
CA GLN A 65 -5.87 0.02 6.46
C GLN A 65 -6.41 0.31 5.05
N TRP A 66 -7.08 -0.70 4.47
CA TRP A 66 -7.69 -0.60 3.14
C TRP A 66 -9.07 0.07 3.13
N ASP A 67 -9.58 0.47 4.30
CA ASP A 67 -10.79 1.27 4.45
C ASP A 67 -10.50 2.76 4.21
N ASP A 68 -9.31 3.22 4.62
CA ASP A 68 -8.86 4.60 4.44
C ASP A 68 -7.92 4.72 3.23
N LEU A 69 -8.53 4.77 2.05
CA LEU A 69 -7.82 4.85 0.78
C LEU A 69 -7.60 6.29 0.34
N CYS A 70 -6.41 6.55 -0.17
CA CYS A 70 -6.03 7.84 -0.73
C CYS A 70 -5.51 7.68 -2.16
N CYS A 71 -5.91 8.59 -3.05
CA CYS A 71 -5.42 8.58 -4.42
C CYS A 71 -4.00 9.15 -4.49
N ASN A 72 -3.23 8.74 -5.50
CA ASN A 72 -1.85 9.20 -5.68
C ASN A 72 -1.70 10.74 -5.68
N GLY A 73 -2.66 11.47 -6.25
CA GLY A 73 -2.64 12.94 -6.28
C GLY A 73 -2.81 13.56 -4.88
N CYS A 74 -3.75 13.08 -4.08
CA CYS A 74 -3.92 13.52 -2.69
C CYS A 74 -2.74 13.07 -1.82
N TYR A 75 -2.23 11.86 -2.05
CA TYR A 75 -1.04 11.34 -1.37
C TYR A 75 0.16 12.25 -1.60
N GLY A 76 0.46 12.63 -2.85
CA GLY A 76 1.55 13.58 -3.15
C GLY A 76 1.36 14.94 -2.48
N LEU A 77 0.12 15.45 -2.40
CA LEU A 77 -0.18 16.70 -1.69
C LEU A 77 0.03 16.58 -0.18
N LEU A 78 -0.36 15.46 0.42
CA LEU A 78 -0.15 15.18 1.85
C LEU A 78 1.35 15.13 2.18
N LEU A 79 2.15 14.44 1.35
CA LEU A 79 3.60 14.42 1.50
C LEU A 79 4.24 15.81 1.36
N SER A 80 3.68 16.65 0.48
CA SER A 80 4.18 18.01 0.27
C SER A 80 3.85 18.96 1.44
N LYS A 81 2.75 18.71 2.16
CA LYS A 81 2.29 19.53 3.30
C LYS A 81 2.89 19.12 4.65
N GLY A 82 3.34 17.87 4.79
CA GLY A 82 3.94 17.35 6.02
C GLY A 82 5.41 17.70 6.22
N LYS A 83 5.91 18.77 5.56
CA LYS A 83 7.31 19.17 5.53
C LYS A 83 7.48 20.59 6.05
#